data_AF-A0A800F7D4-F1
#
_entry.id   AF-A0A800F7D4-F1
#
_cell.length_a   1.000
_cell.length_b   1.000
_cell.length_c   1.000
_cell.angle_alpha   90.00
_cell.angle_beta   90.00
_cell.angle_gamma   90.00
#
_symmetry.space_group_name_H-M   'P 1'
#
loop_
_entity.id
_entity.type
_entity.pdbx_description
1 polymer ?
#
loop_
_entity_poly.entity_id
_entity_poly.type
_entity_poly.pdbx_seq_one_letter_code
_entity_poly.pdbx_strand_id
1 'polypeptide(L)'
;MLLDLAEVNALPENRDYFYDYFLDNCSTRVRDLLDQVLDGALLEQLGTRETGTSYRTHTRRLTEVDPLVFAGLDVLVGSLGDRPISLWQAMFVPMTLRDALRDATVTHADGLEVPLVVSEQIVAPSTRSAEPAQAESWFWRYLILGSFLGGLMIWMGRLAATGRRSSRIILGILASAWSLLAGSGGVILVLVLFTDHWAMARNESLFLLNPVSIVLVVLAPLALAGRKRALRLARLVAFAAFGIAALGLLVQSLPATSQQTAMLFALFLPVHAGLATALHEIATC
;
A
#
# COMPACT_ATOMS: atom_id res chain seq x y z
N MET A 1 -9.89 35.49 -15.97
CA MET A 1 -9.69 34.13 -16.51
C MET A 1 -9.51 33.10 -15.41
N LEU A 2 -8.43 33.12 -14.62
CA LEU A 2 -8.21 32.14 -13.54
C LEU A 2 -9.34 32.15 -12.48
N LEU A 3 -9.72 33.34 -12.00
CA LEU A 3 -10.81 33.49 -11.03
C LEU A 3 -12.13 32.95 -11.59
N ASP A 4 -12.47 33.31 -12.83
CA ASP A 4 -13.72 32.88 -13.48
C ASP A 4 -13.79 31.35 -13.57
N LEU A 5 -12.69 30.68 -13.96
CA LEU A 5 -12.66 29.22 -14.04
C LEU A 5 -12.77 28.58 -12.64
N ALA A 6 -12.16 29.19 -11.62
CA ALA A 6 -12.30 28.73 -10.24
C ALA A 6 -13.74 28.88 -9.72
N GLU A 7 -14.42 29.99 -10.04
CA GLU A 7 -15.82 30.23 -9.71
C GLU A 7 -16.74 29.23 -10.41
N VAL A 8 -16.47 28.91 -11.69
CA VAL A 8 -17.19 27.85 -12.42
C VAL A 8 -17.02 26.50 -11.72
N ASN A 9 -15.81 26.12 -11.31
CA ASN A 9 -15.58 24.87 -10.57
C ASN A 9 -16.29 24.85 -9.20
N ALA A 10 -16.54 26.01 -8.58
CA ALA A 10 -17.21 26.12 -7.29
C ALA A 10 -18.74 26.02 -7.38
N LEU A 11 -19.32 26.09 -8.59
CA LEU A 11 -20.76 25.97 -8.80
C LEU A 11 -21.30 24.62 -8.27
N PRO A 12 -22.55 24.57 -7.77
CA PRO A 12 -23.18 23.36 -7.27
C PRO A 12 -23.07 22.13 -8.18
N GLU A 13 -23.18 22.36 -9.48
CA GLU A 13 -23.11 21.36 -10.54
C GLU A 13 -21.70 20.86 -10.86
N ASN A 14 -20.65 21.59 -10.47
CA ASN A 14 -19.25 21.32 -10.84
C ASN A 14 -18.34 20.98 -9.65
N ARG A 15 -18.75 21.30 -8.43
CA ARG A 15 -17.89 21.12 -7.23
C ARG A 15 -17.72 19.66 -6.80
N ASP A 16 -18.66 18.80 -7.16
CA ASP A 16 -18.60 17.38 -6.87
C ASP A 16 -17.94 16.67 -8.05
N TYR A 17 -16.86 15.94 -7.78
CA TYR A 17 -16.10 15.20 -8.79
C TYR A 17 -15.65 13.85 -8.24
N PHE A 18 -15.33 12.93 -9.15
CA PHE A 18 -14.74 11.65 -8.78
C PHE A 18 -13.30 11.88 -8.32
N TYR A 19 -13.09 11.83 -7.00
CA TYR A 19 -11.78 12.08 -6.42
C TYR A 19 -10.83 10.91 -6.67
N ASP A 20 -9.77 11.16 -7.43
CA ASP A 20 -8.65 10.25 -7.59
C ASP A 20 -7.44 10.78 -6.82
N TYR A 21 -6.98 10.00 -5.85
CA TYR A 21 -5.91 10.42 -4.95
C TYR A 21 -4.63 10.87 -5.69
N PHE A 22 -4.32 10.30 -6.85
CA PHE A 22 -3.07 10.57 -7.58
C PHE A 22 -3.28 11.45 -8.81
N LEU A 23 -4.42 11.32 -9.49
CA LEU A 23 -4.65 11.97 -10.79
C LEU A 23 -5.56 13.19 -10.68
N ASP A 24 -6.50 13.17 -9.75
CA ASP A 24 -7.57 14.16 -9.66
C ASP A 24 -7.92 14.48 -8.20
N ASN A 25 -7.09 15.34 -7.61
CA ASN A 25 -7.17 15.76 -6.23
C ASN A 25 -7.06 17.29 -6.11
N CYS A 26 -7.13 17.80 -4.88
CA CYS A 26 -7.08 19.25 -4.62
C CYS A 26 -5.84 19.94 -5.22
N SER A 27 -4.70 19.25 -5.25
CA SER A 27 -3.44 19.78 -5.81
C SER A 27 -3.44 19.71 -7.34
N THR A 28 -3.83 18.58 -7.93
CA THR A 28 -3.86 18.46 -9.40
C THR A 28 -4.92 19.36 -10.03
N ARG A 29 -6.07 19.57 -9.39
CA ARG A 29 -7.07 20.54 -9.86
C ARG A 29 -6.53 21.96 -9.93
N VAL A 30 -5.76 22.39 -8.92
CA VAL A 30 -5.11 23.71 -8.94
C VAL A 30 -4.03 23.77 -10.01
N ARG A 31 -3.19 22.73 -10.12
CA ARG A 31 -2.17 22.59 -11.16
C ARG A 31 -2.78 22.71 -12.56
N ASP A 32 -3.82 21.94 -12.84
CA ASP A 32 -4.44 21.84 -14.17
C ASP A 32 -5.14 23.16 -14.54
N LEU A 33 -5.76 23.84 -13.56
CA LEU A 33 -6.35 25.16 -13.78
C LEU A 33 -5.29 26.22 -14.09
N LEU A 34 -4.14 26.19 -13.40
CA LEU A 34 -3.02 27.09 -13.67
C LEU A 34 -2.43 26.84 -15.05
N ASP A 35 -2.21 25.58 -15.43
CA ASP A 35 -1.69 25.22 -16.74
C ASP A 35 -2.66 25.61 -17.86
N GLN A 36 -3.96 25.45 -17.65
CA GLN A 36 -4.99 25.89 -18.60
C GLN A 36 -4.94 27.39 -18.87
N VAL A 37 -4.70 28.23 -17.85
CA VAL A 37 -4.60 29.69 -18.05
C VAL A 37 -3.24 30.15 -18.57
N LEU A 38 -2.25 29.27 -18.53
CA LEU A 38 -0.90 29.47 -19.05
C LEU A 38 -0.69 28.76 -20.40
N ASP A 39 -1.79 28.37 -21.06
CA ASP A 39 -1.79 27.72 -22.37
C ASP A 39 -0.86 26.48 -22.47
N GLY A 40 -0.77 25.70 -21.38
CA GLY A 40 0.02 24.46 -21.33
C GLY A 40 1.49 24.61 -20.96
N ALA A 41 1.96 25.83 -20.64
CA ALA A 41 3.37 26.11 -20.40
C ALA A 41 3.96 25.32 -19.21
N LEU A 42 3.16 25.03 -18.17
CA LEU A 42 3.64 24.27 -17.01
C LEU A 42 3.82 22.79 -17.37
N LEU A 43 2.86 22.21 -18.09
CA LEU A 43 2.97 20.83 -18.56
C LEU A 43 4.16 20.67 -19.51
N GLU A 44 4.40 21.62 -20.41
CA GLU A 44 5.56 21.60 -21.30
C GLU A 44 6.88 21.60 -20.51
N GLN A 45 7.00 22.47 -19.50
CA GLN A 45 8.23 22.64 -18.72
C GLN A 45 8.48 21.47 -17.73
N LEU A 46 7.42 20.92 -17.12
CA LEU A 46 7.51 20.01 -15.98
C LEU A 46 7.11 18.57 -16.31
N GLY A 47 6.42 18.35 -17.43
CA GLY A 47 5.86 17.05 -17.83
C GLY A 47 6.90 15.99 -18.17
N THR A 48 8.08 16.41 -18.65
CA THR A 48 9.20 15.53 -19.03
C THR A 48 10.31 15.45 -17.97
N ARG A 49 10.19 16.22 -16.88
CA ARG A 49 11.18 16.21 -15.79
C ARG A 49 10.98 14.97 -14.92
N GLU A 50 11.84 13.98 -15.07
CA GLU A 50 11.83 12.77 -14.24
C GLU A 50 12.19 13.09 -12.78
N THR A 51 11.48 12.51 -11.82
CA THR A 51 11.78 12.67 -10.38
C THR A 51 12.61 11.52 -9.81
N GLY A 52 12.66 10.38 -10.52
CA GLY A 52 13.17 9.12 -9.96
C GLY A 52 12.30 8.55 -8.83
N THR A 53 11.08 9.06 -8.64
CA THR A 53 10.12 8.60 -7.63
C THR A 53 8.89 7.97 -8.29
N SER A 54 8.04 7.34 -7.49
CA SER A 54 6.74 6.81 -7.90
C SER A 54 5.64 7.30 -6.95
N TYR A 55 4.38 7.05 -7.31
CA TYR A 55 3.25 7.28 -6.41
C TYR A 55 3.45 6.60 -5.06
N ARG A 56 3.92 5.34 -5.02
CA ARG A 56 4.24 4.62 -3.78
C ARG A 56 5.32 5.32 -2.96
N THR A 57 6.37 5.84 -3.59
CA THR A 57 7.43 6.58 -2.88
C THR A 57 6.84 7.76 -2.11
N HIS A 58 5.95 8.52 -2.75
CA HIS A 58 5.26 9.65 -2.12
C HIS A 58 4.25 9.19 -1.06
N THR A 59 3.48 8.14 -1.30
CA THR A 59 2.58 7.56 -0.30
C THR A 59 3.35 7.17 0.96
N ARG A 60 4.40 6.36 0.83
CA ARG A 60 5.22 5.87 1.94
C ARG A 60 5.79 7.02 2.78
N ARG A 61 6.46 7.99 2.15
CA ARG A 61 7.15 9.08 2.88
C ARG A 61 6.17 10.00 3.61
N LEU A 62 4.96 10.18 3.07
CA LEU A 62 3.95 11.06 3.64
C LEU A 62 3.11 10.38 4.73
N THR A 63 3.01 9.05 4.71
CA THR A 63 2.20 8.29 5.67
C THR A 63 3.01 7.66 6.78
N GLU A 64 4.34 7.70 6.71
CA GLU A 64 5.26 7.07 7.68
C GLU A 64 5.01 7.48 9.14
N VAL A 65 4.46 8.68 9.36
CA VAL A 65 4.09 9.18 10.69
C VAL A 65 3.01 8.35 11.40
N ASP A 66 2.20 7.61 10.64
CA ASP A 66 1.18 6.69 11.17
C ASP A 66 1.46 5.27 10.65
N PRO A 67 1.97 4.37 11.50
CA PRO A 67 2.34 3.02 11.07
C PRO A 67 1.21 2.16 10.54
N LEU A 68 -0.03 2.39 10.98
CA LEU A 68 -1.18 1.62 10.51
C LEU A 68 -1.61 2.11 9.13
N VAL A 69 -1.65 3.43 8.94
CA VAL A 69 -1.95 4.04 7.64
C VAL A 69 -0.87 3.69 6.62
N PHE A 70 0.40 3.78 7.01
CA PHE A 70 1.54 3.35 6.18
C PHE A 70 1.38 1.89 5.73
N ALA A 71 1.21 0.97 6.67
CA ALA A 71 1.13 -0.46 6.35
C ALA A 71 -0.10 -0.78 5.48
N GLY A 72 -1.25 -0.15 5.78
CA GLY A 72 -2.48 -0.33 5.01
C GLY A 72 -2.36 0.17 3.58
N LEU A 73 -1.84 1.38 3.37
CA LEU A 73 -1.66 1.94 2.03
C LEU A 73 -0.56 1.21 1.25
N ASP A 74 0.52 0.78 1.91
CA ASP A 74 1.56 0.00 1.25
C ASP A 74 1.04 -1.36 0.75
N VAL A 75 0.11 -1.96 1.48
CA VAL A 75 -0.63 -3.15 1.02
C VAL A 75 -1.52 -2.83 -0.18
N LEU A 76 -2.28 -1.73 -0.15
CA LEU A 76 -3.33 -1.42 -1.11
C LEU A 76 -2.80 -0.94 -2.47
N VAL A 77 -1.74 -0.14 -2.48
CA VAL A 77 -1.13 0.33 -3.73
C VAL A 77 -0.56 -0.88 -4.48
N GLY A 78 -0.93 -1.04 -5.76
CA GLY A 78 -0.46 -2.10 -6.64
C GLY A 78 0.77 -1.69 -7.48
N SER A 79 1.17 -2.54 -8.43
CA SER A 79 2.30 -2.27 -9.32
C SER A 79 2.17 -0.97 -10.14
N LEU A 80 0.95 -0.52 -10.43
CA LEU A 80 0.73 0.73 -11.16
C LEU A 80 1.18 1.97 -10.37
N GLY A 81 1.13 1.92 -9.03
CA GLY A 81 1.66 2.97 -8.16
C GLY A 81 3.19 2.96 -8.04
N ASP A 82 3.87 1.94 -8.57
CA ASP A 82 5.33 1.84 -8.56
C ASP A 82 5.99 2.34 -9.85
N ARG A 83 5.19 2.79 -10.83
CA ARG A 83 5.73 3.38 -12.06
C ARG A 83 6.47 4.70 -11.76
N PRO A 84 7.59 4.97 -12.45
CA PRO A 84 8.21 6.29 -12.40
C PRO A 84 7.20 7.37 -12.79
N ILE A 85 7.29 8.51 -12.11
CA ILE A 85 6.44 9.67 -12.39
C ILE A 85 7.28 10.90 -12.71
N SER A 86 6.77 11.77 -13.58
CA SER A 86 7.38 13.07 -13.82
C SER A 86 7.07 14.06 -12.69
N LEU A 87 7.74 15.22 -12.68
CA LEU A 87 7.49 16.29 -11.72
C LEU A 87 6.04 16.76 -11.82
N TRP A 88 5.52 16.91 -13.04
CA TRP A 88 4.09 17.19 -13.27
C TRP A 88 3.16 16.22 -12.55
N GLN A 89 3.42 14.92 -12.66
CA GLN A 89 2.62 13.89 -11.99
C GLN A 89 2.82 13.93 -10.48
N ALA A 90 4.04 14.19 -9.99
CA ALA A 90 4.35 14.31 -8.56
C ALA A 90 3.67 15.52 -7.88
N MET A 91 3.21 16.52 -8.65
CA MET A 91 2.43 17.66 -8.15
C MET A 91 1.03 17.28 -7.65
N PHE A 92 0.66 16.00 -7.66
CA PHE A 92 -0.45 15.50 -6.83
C PHE A 92 -0.21 15.73 -5.32
N VAL A 93 1.07 15.85 -4.92
CA VAL A 93 1.47 16.28 -3.58
C VAL A 93 1.51 17.81 -3.55
N PRO A 94 0.74 18.49 -2.67
CA PRO A 94 0.65 19.95 -2.73
C PRO A 94 1.96 20.68 -2.43
N MET A 95 2.89 20.06 -1.70
CA MET A 95 4.20 20.65 -1.40
C MET A 95 5.06 20.62 -2.65
N THR A 96 4.98 19.54 -3.43
CA THR A 96 5.63 19.40 -4.72
C THR A 96 5.04 20.38 -5.74
N LEU A 97 3.72 20.62 -5.74
CA LEU A 97 3.10 21.70 -6.52
C LEU A 97 3.69 23.07 -6.15
N ARG A 98 3.70 23.44 -4.86
CA ARG A 98 4.26 24.71 -4.39
C ARG A 98 5.70 24.88 -4.86
N ASP A 99 6.55 23.89 -4.61
CA ASP A 99 7.98 24.00 -4.91
C ASP A 99 8.24 24.01 -6.43
N ALA A 100 7.46 23.25 -7.22
CA ALA A 100 7.57 23.31 -8.68
C ALA A 100 7.14 24.68 -9.25
N LEU A 101 6.09 25.30 -8.69
CA LEU A 101 5.65 26.63 -9.12
C LEU A 101 6.64 27.73 -8.74
N ARG A 102 7.32 27.61 -7.59
CA ARG A 102 8.39 28.54 -7.16
C ARG A 102 9.46 28.70 -8.24
N ASP A 103 9.83 27.59 -8.88
CA ASP A 103 10.89 27.54 -9.87
C ASP A 103 10.38 27.66 -11.32
N ALA A 104 9.06 27.78 -11.52
CA ALA A 104 8.45 27.86 -12.84
C ALA A 104 8.58 29.26 -13.45
N THR A 105 8.69 29.31 -14.77
CA THR A 105 8.74 30.55 -15.56
C THR A 105 7.61 30.57 -16.59
N VAL A 106 7.21 31.77 -16.99
CA VAL A 106 6.20 32.01 -18.02
C VAL A 106 6.69 33.05 -19.01
N THR A 107 6.29 32.91 -20.27
CA THR A 107 6.59 33.91 -21.31
C THR A 107 5.59 35.06 -21.22
N HIS A 108 6.09 36.26 -20.97
CA HIS A 108 5.28 37.47 -20.93
C HIS A 108 4.93 37.94 -22.36
N ALA A 109 3.98 38.87 -22.50
CA ALA A 109 3.44 39.31 -23.80
C ALA A 109 4.50 39.95 -24.74
N ASP A 110 5.62 40.39 -24.18
CA ASP A 110 6.79 40.92 -24.87
C ASP A 110 7.81 39.84 -25.28
N GLY A 111 7.52 38.56 -24.99
CA GLY A 111 8.37 37.42 -25.32
C GLY A 111 9.45 37.11 -24.28
N LEU A 112 9.52 37.85 -23.17
CA LEU A 112 10.50 37.61 -22.12
C LEU A 112 10.04 36.51 -21.16
N GLU A 113 10.94 35.59 -20.80
CA GLU A 113 10.70 34.66 -19.70
C GLU A 113 10.80 35.39 -18.36
N VAL A 114 9.76 35.29 -17.56
CA VAL A 114 9.70 35.85 -16.21
C VAL A 114 9.29 34.77 -15.19
N PRO A 115 9.69 34.88 -13.91
CA PRO A 115 9.22 33.96 -12.88
C PRO A 115 7.70 33.97 -12.76
N LEU A 116 7.08 32.81 -12.65
CA LEU A 116 5.65 32.69 -12.39
C LEU A 116 5.30 33.19 -10.98
N VAL A 117 6.14 32.86 -10.00
CA VAL A 117 5.98 33.26 -8.60
C VAL A 117 6.86 34.47 -8.31
N VAL A 118 6.24 35.61 -8.02
CA VAL A 118 6.95 36.87 -7.72
C VAL A 118 7.37 36.94 -6.24
N SER A 119 6.54 36.44 -5.33
CA SER A 119 6.82 36.40 -3.90
C SER A 119 6.01 35.32 -3.19
N GLU A 120 6.51 34.83 -2.06
CA GLU A 120 5.83 33.86 -1.20
C GLU A 120 5.70 34.39 0.23
N GLN A 121 4.55 34.13 0.84
CA GLN A 121 4.31 34.48 2.24
C GLN A 121 3.67 33.31 2.99
N ILE A 122 4.24 32.97 4.14
CA ILE A 122 3.64 31.99 5.06
C ILE A 122 2.61 32.70 5.92
N VAL A 123 1.33 32.43 5.68
CA VAL A 123 0.21 33.01 6.44
C VAL A 123 -0.02 32.27 7.76
N ALA A 124 0.22 30.96 7.78
CA ALA A 124 0.05 30.10 8.95
C ALA A 124 1.20 29.09 9.04
N PRO A 125 2.18 29.30 9.94
CA PRO A 125 3.28 28.35 10.14
C PRO A 125 2.77 26.99 10.63
N SER A 126 3.26 25.90 10.04
CA SER A 126 2.93 24.54 10.48
C SER A 126 3.63 24.22 11.81
N THR A 127 2.92 23.51 12.69
CA THR A 127 3.51 22.90 13.90
C THR A 127 3.92 21.44 13.69
N ARG A 128 3.63 20.86 12.52
CA ARG A 128 4.05 19.50 12.15
C ARG A 128 5.51 19.49 11.70
N SER A 129 6.16 18.34 11.84
CA SER A 129 7.48 18.12 11.24
C SER A 129 7.42 18.31 9.73
N ALA A 130 8.54 18.74 9.14
CA ALA A 130 8.70 18.77 7.70
C ALA A 130 8.46 17.38 7.10
N GLU A 131 7.91 17.34 5.89
CA GLU A 131 7.71 16.10 5.16
C GLU A 131 9.05 15.40 4.89
N PRO A 132 9.15 14.09 5.14
CA PRO A 132 10.35 13.33 4.80
C PRO A 132 10.63 13.39 3.30
N ALA A 133 11.89 13.59 2.93
CA ALA A 133 12.34 13.53 1.53
C ALA A 133 12.24 12.11 0.95
N GLN A 134 12.44 11.10 1.79
CA GLN A 134 12.31 9.67 1.47
C GLN A 134 11.69 8.95 2.67
N ALA A 135 11.05 7.81 2.41
CA ALA A 135 10.53 6.94 3.47
C ALA A 135 11.64 6.06 4.04
N GLU A 136 11.62 5.75 5.34
CA GLU A 136 12.51 4.73 5.88
C GLU A 136 12.11 3.34 5.36
N SER A 137 13.10 2.47 5.14
CA SER A 137 12.82 1.06 4.89
C SER A 137 12.48 0.35 6.19
N TRP A 138 11.28 -0.23 6.25
CA TRP A 138 10.82 -1.01 7.40
C TRP A 138 11.15 -2.50 7.26
N PHE A 139 11.95 -2.89 6.25
CA PHE A 139 12.25 -4.28 5.93
C PHE A 139 12.71 -5.10 7.13
N TRP A 140 13.71 -4.63 7.88
CA TRP A 140 14.22 -5.36 9.04
C TRP A 140 13.23 -5.39 10.20
N ARG A 141 12.48 -4.30 10.43
CA ARG A 141 11.42 -4.24 11.45
C ARG A 141 10.34 -5.30 11.13
N TYR A 142 9.94 -5.38 9.87
CA TYR A 142 8.97 -6.35 9.38
C TYR A 142 9.50 -7.78 9.40
N LEU A 143 10.77 -8.01 9.05
CA LEU A 143 11.38 -9.33 9.11
C LEU A 143 11.44 -9.86 10.54
N ILE A 144 11.85 -9.02 11.50
CA ILE A 144 11.92 -9.38 12.91
C ILE A 144 10.52 -9.71 13.43
N LEU A 145 9.54 -8.85 13.16
CA LEU A 145 8.16 -9.08 13.59
C LEU A 145 7.57 -10.34 12.95
N GLY A 146 7.71 -10.50 11.64
CA GLY A 146 7.23 -11.67 10.90
C GLY A 146 7.87 -12.96 11.41
N SER A 147 9.19 -12.96 11.60
CA SER A 147 9.92 -14.12 12.14
C SER A 147 9.52 -14.44 13.57
N PHE A 148 9.31 -13.42 14.41
CA PHE A 148 8.82 -13.59 15.77
C PHE A 148 7.43 -14.23 15.79
N LEU A 149 6.48 -13.68 15.02
CA LEU A 149 5.12 -14.21 14.92
C LEU A 149 5.09 -15.63 14.33
N GLY A 150 5.88 -15.89 13.29
CA GLY A 150 6.02 -17.23 12.70
C GLY A 150 6.62 -18.24 13.69
N GLY A 151 7.68 -17.85 14.41
CA GLY A 151 8.30 -18.66 15.46
C GLY A 151 7.34 -18.92 16.63
N LEU A 152 6.54 -17.93 17.02
CA LEU A 152 5.50 -18.06 18.04
C LEU A 152 4.45 -19.09 17.64
N MET A 153 4.00 -19.10 16.37
CA MET A 153 3.08 -20.12 15.85
C MET A 153 3.68 -21.52 15.96
N ILE A 154 4.93 -21.71 15.53
CA ILE A 154 5.63 -23.01 15.60
C ILE A 154 5.75 -23.48 17.05
N TRP A 155 6.19 -22.60 17.95
CA TRP A 155 6.35 -22.92 19.37
C TRP A 155 5.01 -23.30 20.00
N MET A 156 3.94 -22.55 19.72
CA MET A 156 2.58 -22.90 20.13
C MET A 156 2.10 -24.22 19.54
N GLY A 157 2.42 -24.51 18.27
CA GLY A 157 2.14 -25.79 17.60
C GLY A 157 2.74 -26.97 18.35
N ARG A 158 4.03 -26.90 18.68
CA ARG A 158 4.74 -27.93 19.45
C ARG A 158 4.15 -28.11 20.85
N LEU A 159 3.82 -27.03 21.55
CA LEU A 159 3.18 -27.12 22.86
C LEU A 159 1.77 -27.71 22.77
N ALA A 160 0.98 -27.33 21.77
CA ALA A 160 -0.35 -27.86 21.54
C ALA A 160 -0.32 -29.36 21.15
N ALA A 161 0.75 -29.83 20.50
CA ALA A 161 1.00 -31.22 20.18
C ALA A 161 1.16 -32.09 21.45
N THR A 162 1.71 -31.54 22.55
CA THR A 162 1.79 -32.24 23.86
C THR A 162 0.43 -32.52 24.53
N GLY A 163 -0.69 -32.14 23.92
CA GLY A 163 -2.05 -32.35 24.43
C GLY A 163 -2.55 -31.24 25.36
N ARG A 164 -1.75 -30.19 25.63
CA ARG A 164 -2.15 -29.06 26.48
C ARG A 164 -3.30 -28.26 25.84
N ARG A 165 -4.47 -28.26 26.51
CA ARG A 165 -5.68 -27.57 26.03
C ARG A 165 -5.50 -26.07 25.88
N SER A 166 -4.81 -25.41 26.81
CA SER A 166 -4.57 -23.96 26.76
C SER A 166 -3.76 -23.57 25.52
N SER A 167 -2.68 -24.32 25.22
CA SER A 167 -1.85 -24.10 24.03
C SER A 167 -2.64 -24.27 22.73
N ARG A 168 -3.55 -25.26 22.67
CA ARG A 168 -4.46 -25.45 21.52
C ARG A 168 -5.41 -24.28 21.33
N ILE A 169 -5.95 -23.72 22.41
CA ILE A 169 -6.84 -22.55 22.34
C ILE A 169 -6.07 -21.32 21.89
N ILE A 170 -4.90 -21.05 22.48
CA ILE A 170 -4.07 -19.88 22.11
C ILE A 170 -3.65 -19.97 20.64
N LEU A 171 -3.14 -21.11 20.19
CA LEU A 171 -2.80 -21.32 18.78
C LEU A 171 -4.02 -21.11 17.88
N GLY A 172 -5.20 -21.57 18.28
CA GLY A 172 -6.43 -21.39 17.52
C GLY A 172 -6.80 -19.91 17.35
N ILE A 173 -6.70 -19.13 18.43
CA ILE A 173 -6.95 -17.68 18.38
C ILE A 173 -5.93 -16.99 17.47
N LEU A 174 -4.64 -17.27 17.65
CA LEU A 174 -3.57 -16.69 16.84
C LEU A 174 -3.74 -17.04 15.36
N ALA A 175 -3.97 -18.32 15.06
CA ALA A 175 -4.20 -18.82 13.69
C ALA A 175 -5.43 -18.17 13.07
N SER A 176 -6.56 -18.09 13.78
CA SER A 176 -7.79 -17.47 13.29
C SER A 176 -7.63 -15.97 13.08
N ALA A 177 -6.95 -15.25 13.98
CA ALA A 177 -6.70 -13.82 13.84
C ALA A 177 -5.82 -13.51 12.63
N TRP A 178 -4.71 -14.25 12.45
CA TRP A 178 -3.85 -14.12 11.28
C TRP A 178 -4.60 -14.45 9.99
N SER A 179 -5.36 -15.54 9.99
CA SER A 179 -6.15 -16.01 8.85
C SER A 179 -7.27 -15.04 8.49
N LEU A 180 -7.86 -14.36 9.48
CA LEU A 180 -8.85 -13.32 9.25
C LEU A 180 -8.21 -12.10 8.58
N LEU A 181 -7.06 -11.64 9.07
CA LEU A 181 -6.32 -10.52 8.47
C LEU A 181 -5.91 -10.84 7.02
N ALA A 182 -5.24 -11.98 6.80
CA ALA A 182 -4.76 -12.38 5.49
C ALA A 182 -5.92 -12.66 4.51
N GLY A 183 -6.95 -13.37 4.99
CA GLY A 183 -8.12 -13.73 4.22
C GLY A 183 -8.98 -12.53 3.85
N SER A 184 -9.30 -11.65 4.81
CA SER A 184 -10.12 -10.47 4.54
C SER A 184 -9.39 -9.46 3.67
N GLY A 185 -8.09 -9.24 3.91
CA GLY A 185 -7.24 -8.44 3.03
C GLY A 185 -7.23 -8.97 1.60
N GLY A 186 -7.13 -10.30 1.43
CA GLY A 186 -7.21 -10.92 0.12
C GLY A 186 -8.57 -10.78 -0.56
N VAL A 187 -9.65 -10.92 0.19
CA VAL A 187 -11.01 -10.67 -0.31
C VAL A 187 -11.16 -9.21 -0.76
N ILE A 188 -10.69 -8.25 0.04
CA ILE A 188 -10.70 -6.82 -0.31
C ILE A 188 -9.94 -6.59 -1.61
N LEU A 189 -8.72 -7.12 -1.74
CA LEU A 189 -7.92 -6.97 -2.96
C LEU A 189 -8.57 -7.61 -4.18
N VAL A 190 -9.28 -8.74 -4.02
CA VAL A 190 -10.08 -9.33 -5.11
C VAL A 190 -11.27 -8.45 -5.48
N LEU A 191 -12.00 -7.91 -4.50
CA LEU A 191 -13.14 -7.04 -4.75
C LEU A 191 -12.73 -5.73 -5.45
N VAL A 192 -11.57 -5.20 -5.11
CA VAL A 192 -10.99 -4.00 -5.74
C VAL A 192 -10.76 -4.18 -7.24
N LEU A 193 -10.55 -5.41 -7.73
CA LEU A 193 -10.46 -5.69 -9.18
C LEU A 193 -11.74 -5.36 -9.95
N PHE A 194 -12.86 -5.19 -9.25
CA PHE A 194 -14.17 -4.83 -9.81
C PHE A 194 -14.56 -3.38 -9.49
N THR A 195 -13.58 -2.51 -9.24
CA THR A 195 -13.77 -1.09 -8.95
C THR A 195 -12.87 -0.21 -9.82
N ASP A 196 -13.13 1.09 -9.85
CA ASP A 196 -12.32 2.08 -10.59
C ASP A 196 -10.99 2.46 -9.91
N HIS A 197 -10.59 1.74 -8.85
CA HIS A 197 -9.33 1.97 -8.12
C HIS A 197 -8.12 1.45 -8.90
N TRP A 198 -7.78 2.12 -10.00
CA TRP A 198 -6.69 1.73 -10.88
C TRP A 198 -5.36 1.58 -10.12
N ALA A 199 -5.05 2.45 -9.16
CA ALA A 199 -3.79 2.44 -8.44
C ALA A 199 -3.61 1.19 -7.56
N MET A 200 -4.69 0.48 -7.25
CA MET A 200 -4.69 -0.78 -6.52
C MET A 200 -4.74 -2.01 -7.45
N ALA A 201 -4.82 -1.81 -8.77
CA ALA A 201 -4.83 -2.90 -9.72
C ALA A 201 -3.46 -3.59 -9.83
N ARG A 202 -3.46 -4.85 -10.30
CA ARG A 202 -2.25 -5.66 -10.46
C ARG A 202 -1.40 -5.69 -9.18
N ASN A 203 -2.07 -5.94 -8.05
CA ASN A 203 -1.48 -5.87 -6.73
C ASN A 203 -1.00 -7.25 -6.27
N GLU A 204 0.32 -7.40 -6.22
CA GLU A 204 1.01 -8.62 -5.83
C GLU A 204 0.93 -8.93 -4.34
N SER A 205 0.47 -7.99 -3.52
CA SER A 205 0.11 -8.25 -2.12
C SER A 205 -0.93 -9.37 -2.00
N LEU A 206 -1.69 -9.68 -3.07
CA LEU A 206 -2.63 -10.81 -3.12
C LEU A 206 -1.96 -12.18 -2.94
N PHE A 207 -0.67 -12.33 -3.26
CA PHE A 207 0.08 -13.57 -2.95
C PHE A 207 0.23 -13.78 -1.44
N LEU A 208 0.37 -12.68 -0.68
CA LEU A 208 0.56 -12.68 0.76
C LEU A 208 -0.78 -12.65 1.51
N LEU A 209 -1.66 -11.75 1.09
CA LEU A 209 -3.04 -11.64 1.55
C LEU A 209 -3.91 -12.47 0.61
N ASN A 210 -3.88 -13.80 0.75
CA ASN A 210 -4.69 -14.64 -0.12
C ASN A 210 -6.07 -14.91 0.50
N PRO A 211 -7.15 -14.93 -0.30
CA PRO A 211 -8.51 -15.18 0.20
C PRO A 211 -8.70 -16.62 0.70
N VAL A 212 -7.87 -17.58 0.28
CA VAL A 212 -7.91 -18.97 0.76
C VAL A 212 -7.66 -19.06 2.28
N SER A 213 -6.89 -18.13 2.84
CA SER A 213 -6.67 -18.03 4.29
C SER A 213 -7.96 -17.81 5.08
N ILE A 214 -9.03 -17.23 4.52
CA ILE A 214 -10.28 -16.99 5.28
C ILE A 214 -10.89 -18.30 5.80
N VAL A 215 -10.69 -19.42 5.09
CA VAL A 215 -11.20 -20.74 5.47
C VAL A 215 -10.56 -21.23 6.78
N LEU A 216 -9.31 -20.83 7.05
CA LEU A 216 -8.59 -21.20 8.27
C LEU A 216 -9.15 -20.54 9.53
N VAL A 217 -9.90 -19.43 9.41
CA VAL A 217 -10.60 -18.79 10.54
C VAL A 217 -11.47 -19.81 11.28
N VAL A 218 -12.12 -20.70 10.55
CA VAL A 218 -12.97 -21.77 11.08
C VAL A 218 -12.22 -23.10 11.21
N LEU A 219 -11.42 -23.48 10.21
CA LEU A 219 -10.76 -24.79 10.22
C LEU A 219 -9.70 -24.93 11.31
N ALA A 220 -8.93 -23.87 11.61
CA ALA A 220 -7.88 -23.92 12.63
C ALA A 220 -8.41 -24.25 14.06
N PRO A 221 -9.42 -23.54 14.60
CA PRO A 221 -9.96 -23.87 15.92
C PRO A 221 -10.63 -25.25 15.95
N LEU A 222 -11.32 -25.65 14.87
CA LEU A 222 -11.91 -26.99 14.77
C LEU A 222 -10.85 -28.10 14.74
N ALA A 223 -9.74 -27.88 14.03
CA ALA A 223 -8.59 -28.77 14.01
C ALA A 223 -7.99 -28.93 15.41
N LEU A 224 -7.78 -27.82 16.11
CA LEU A 224 -7.17 -27.79 17.44
C LEU A 224 -8.09 -28.33 18.53
N ALA A 225 -9.40 -28.29 18.32
CA ALA A 225 -10.40 -28.99 19.12
C ALA A 225 -10.45 -30.52 18.89
N GLY A 226 -9.59 -31.08 18.02
CA GLY A 226 -9.43 -32.52 17.83
C GLY A 226 -10.22 -33.11 16.66
N ARG A 227 -10.86 -32.29 15.81
CA ARG A 227 -11.59 -32.81 14.63
C ARG A 227 -10.61 -33.23 13.53
N LYS A 228 -10.34 -34.54 13.40
CA LYS A 228 -9.38 -35.11 12.43
C LYS A 228 -9.59 -34.66 10.97
N ARG A 229 -10.84 -34.54 10.51
CA ARG A 229 -11.15 -34.03 9.16
C ARG A 229 -10.77 -32.55 9.02
N ALA A 230 -11.11 -31.73 10.00
CA ALA A 230 -10.75 -30.30 10.00
C ALA A 230 -9.23 -30.11 10.05
N LEU A 231 -8.50 -30.93 10.82
CA LEU A 231 -7.03 -30.87 10.87
C LEU A 231 -6.37 -31.16 9.53
N ARG A 232 -6.82 -32.19 8.81
CA ARG A 232 -6.32 -32.50 7.46
C ARG A 232 -6.55 -31.34 6.50
N LEU A 233 -7.76 -30.78 6.50
CA LEU A 233 -8.11 -29.64 5.64
C LEU A 233 -7.36 -28.36 6.05
N ALA A 234 -7.29 -28.04 7.34
CA ALA A 234 -6.56 -26.88 7.85
C ALA A 234 -5.09 -26.93 7.46
N ARG A 235 -4.45 -28.09 7.62
CA ARG A 235 -3.06 -28.30 7.18
C ARG A 235 -2.91 -28.10 5.68
N LEU A 236 -3.78 -28.70 4.86
CA LEU A 236 -3.74 -28.54 3.40
C LEU A 236 -3.88 -27.06 3.00
N VAL A 237 -4.88 -26.37 3.56
CA VAL A 237 -5.15 -24.95 3.26
C VAL A 237 -3.99 -24.07 3.73
N ALA A 238 -3.39 -24.34 4.88
CA ALA A 238 -2.24 -23.57 5.38
C ALA A 238 -1.00 -23.75 4.50
N PHE A 239 -0.70 -24.99 4.05
CA PHE A 239 0.38 -25.22 3.09
C PHE A 239 0.08 -24.62 1.70
N ALA A 240 -1.18 -24.64 1.26
CA ALA A 240 -1.58 -23.96 0.03
C ALA A 240 -1.38 -22.44 0.15
N ALA A 241 -1.79 -21.84 1.27
CA ALA A 241 -1.60 -20.42 1.52
C ALA A 241 -0.12 -20.02 1.57
N PHE A 242 0.70 -20.81 2.28
CA PHE A 242 2.15 -20.64 2.29
C PHE A 242 2.77 -20.84 0.90
N GLY A 243 2.31 -21.84 0.13
CA GLY A 243 2.77 -22.08 -1.23
C GLY A 243 2.46 -20.94 -2.20
N ILE A 244 1.27 -20.33 -2.09
CA ILE A 244 0.89 -19.13 -2.85
C ILE A 244 1.80 -17.95 -2.48
N ALA A 245 2.05 -17.74 -1.19
CA ALA A 245 2.97 -16.71 -0.72
C ALA A 245 4.40 -16.96 -1.25
N ALA A 246 4.92 -18.18 -1.15
CA ALA A 246 6.24 -18.54 -1.66
C ALA A 246 6.35 -18.37 -3.19
N LEU A 247 5.29 -18.72 -3.93
CA LEU A 247 5.21 -18.48 -5.37
C LEU A 247 5.29 -16.98 -5.69
N GLY A 248 4.62 -16.13 -4.91
CA GLY A 248 4.72 -14.68 -5.04
C GLY A 248 6.16 -14.17 -4.90
N LEU A 249 6.93 -14.72 -3.96
CA LEU A 249 8.35 -14.37 -3.80
C LEU A 249 9.18 -14.76 -5.02
N LEU A 250 8.88 -15.92 -5.62
CA LEU A 250 9.52 -16.34 -6.87
C LEU A 250 9.15 -15.42 -8.04
N VAL A 251 7.88 -15.02 -8.15
CA VAL A 251 7.42 -14.07 -9.17
C VAL A 251 8.13 -12.72 -9.03
N GLN A 252 8.31 -12.24 -7.80
CA GLN A 252 9.06 -11.02 -7.49
C GLN A 252 10.55 -11.10 -7.87
N SER A 253 11.10 -12.32 -7.98
CA SER A 253 12.48 -12.54 -8.45
C SER A 253 12.57 -12.51 -9.99
N LEU A 254 11.44 -12.58 -10.69
CA LEU A 254 11.38 -12.43 -12.14
C LEU A 254 11.24 -10.94 -12.49
N PRO A 255 11.84 -10.46 -13.60
CA PRO A 255 11.66 -9.08 -14.07
C PRO A 255 10.26 -8.84 -14.68
N ALA A 256 9.26 -9.60 -14.25
CA ALA A 256 7.89 -9.54 -14.77
C ALA A 256 7.09 -8.39 -14.16
N THR A 257 7.45 -7.96 -12.95
CA THR A 257 6.75 -6.91 -12.22
C THR A 257 7.72 -5.98 -11.51
N SER A 258 7.27 -4.76 -11.25
CA SER A 258 8.07 -3.71 -10.57
C SER A 258 7.51 -3.35 -9.19
N GLN A 259 6.54 -4.11 -8.65
CA GLN A 259 5.89 -3.74 -7.40
C GLN A 259 6.85 -3.93 -6.22
N GLN A 260 7.03 -2.88 -5.42
CA GLN A 260 7.97 -2.93 -4.29
C GLN A 260 7.36 -3.61 -3.05
N THR A 261 7.30 -4.94 -3.03
CA THR A 261 6.64 -5.72 -1.95
C THR A 261 7.59 -6.34 -0.93
N ALA A 262 8.90 -6.11 -1.04
CA ALA A 262 9.92 -6.77 -0.20
C ALA A 262 9.64 -6.64 1.32
N MET A 263 9.17 -5.49 1.77
CA MET A 263 8.77 -5.29 3.17
C MET A 263 7.61 -6.22 3.55
N LEU A 264 6.55 -6.28 2.73
CA LEU A 264 5.41 -7.14 2.99
C LEU A 264 5.80 -8.62 3.02
N PHE A 265 6.69 -9.07 2.13
CA PHE A 265 7.22 -10.43 2.17
C PHE A 265 7.97 -10.74 3.47
N ALA A 266 8.78 -9.79 3.95
CA ALA A 266 9.50 -9.93 5.20
C ALA A 266 8.56 -10.14 6.41
N LEU A 267 7.38 -9.50 6.40
CA LEU A 267 6.38 -9.66 7.46
C LEU A 267 5.54 -10.94 7.29
N PHE A 268 4.93 -11.14 6.13
CA PHE A 268 3.86 -12.12 5.96
C PHE A 268 4.37 -13.55 5.70
N LEU A 269 5.48 -13.70 4.96
CA LEU A 269 5.96 -15.01 4.55
C LEU A 269 6.39 -15.89 5.74
N PRO A 270 7.14 -15.38 6.74
CA PRO A 270 7.50 -16.20 7.91
C PRO A 270 6.28 -16.62 8.74
N VAL A 271 5.24 -15.80 8.81
CA VAL A 271 4.02 -16.13 9.58
C VAL A 271 3.21 -17.21 8.88
N HIS A 272 3.06 -17.15 7.55
CA HIS A 272 2.43 -18.23 6.77
C HIS A 272 3.18 -19.55 6.92
N ALA A 273 4.51 -19.52 6.83
CA ALA A 273 5.36 -20.68 7.05
C ALA A 273 5.18 -21.25 8.48
N GLY A 274 5.14 -20.36 9.48
CA GLY A 274 4.96 -20.71 10.88
C GLY A 274 3.61 -21.37 11.16
N LEU A 275 2.52 -20.83 10.60
CA LEU A 275 1.19 -21.41 10.73
C LEU A 275 1.07 -22.78 10.04
N ALA A 276 1.59 -22.92 8.82
CA ALA A 276 1.60 -24.20 8.10
C ALA A 276 2.37 -25.28 8.89
N THR A 277 3.53 -24.91 9.44
CA THR A 277 4.36 -25.79 10.27
C THR A 277 3.67 -26.13 11.60
N ALA A 278 3.04 -25.16 12.26
CA ALA A 278 2.33 -25.40 13.52
C ALA A 278 1.18 -26.41 13.36
N LEU A 279 0.40 -26.32 12.28
CA LEU A 279 -0.66 -27.28 11.97
C LEU A 279 -0.10 -28.63 11.51
N HIS A 280 1.11 -28.66 10.94
CA HIS A 280 1.80 -29.90 10.62
C HIS A 280 2.19 -30.69 11.89
N GLU A 281 2.78 -30.02 12.88
CA GLU A 281 3.18 -30.61 14.17
C GLU A 281 1.98 -31.25 14.89
N ILE A 282 0.80 -30.62 14.82
CA ILE A 282 -0.45 -31.17 15.39
C ILE A 282 -0.93 -32.42 14.64
N ALA A 283 -0.65 -32.53 13.34
CA ALA A 283 -1.07 -33.66 12.51
C ALA A 283 -0.14 -34.88 12.62
N THR A 284 1.08 -34.71 13.11
CA THR A 284 2.08 -35.76 13.28
C THR A 284 2.15 -36.31 14.71
N CYS A 285 1.38 -35.74 15.65
CA CYS A 285 1.24 -36.19 17.03
C CYS A 285 0.05 -37.14 17.20
#